data_AF-A0A816HRZ9-F1
#
_entry.id   AF-A0A816HRZ9-F1
#
_cell.length_a   1.000
_cell.length_b   1.000
_cell.length_c   1.000
_cell.angle_alpha   90.00
_cell.angle_beta   90.00
_cell.angle_gamma   90.00
#
_symmetry.space_group_name_H-M   'P 1'
#
loop_
_entity.id
_entity.type
_entity.pdbx_description
1 polymer ?
#
loop_
_entity_poly.entity_id
_entity_poly.type
_entity_poly.pdbx_seq_one_letter_code
_entity_poly.pdbx_strand_id
1 'polypeptide(L)'
;MGKSYVLSVDGLRMNVINFISKAPRYPEGKIYGNAEYSNGSPYFVNGPHVHDYLQEMNEQVLRHYNIVTMGECPGANIIDAHLFSCTQRKELDMIFTFEHMS
;
A
#
# COMPACT_ATOMS: atom_id res chain seq x y z
N MET A 1 -3.08 30.81 28.03
CA MET A 1 -2.62 29.44 27.74
C MET A 1 -3.59 28.85 26.71
N GLY A 2 -3.35 29.14 25.43
CA GLY A 2 -4.26 28.76 24.35
C GLY A 2 -4.14 27.28 24.05
N LYS A 3 -5.24 26.53 24.19
CA LYS A 3 -5.29 25.15 23.71
C LYS A 3 -5.27 25.21 22.18
N SER A 4 -4.13 24.85 21.59
CA SER A 4 -4.07 24.50 20.18
C SER A 4 -4.83 23.18 20.03
N TYR A 5 -6.05 23.23 19.53
CA TYR A 5 -6.77 22.04 19.08
C TYR A 5 -6.09 21.57 17.80
N VAL A 6 -4.99 20.81 17.94
CA VAL A 6 -4.51 19.99 16.83
C VAL A 6 -5.57 18.89 16.71
N LEU A 7 -6.33 18.90 15.61
CA LEU A 7 -7.22 17.79 15.26
C LEU A 7 -6.34 16.52 15.18
N SER A 8 -6.41 15.67 16.20
CA SER A 8 -5.69 14.41 16.20
C SER A 8 -6.45 13.44 15.30
N VAL A 9 -5.73 12.87 14.35
CA VAL A 9 -6.21 11.76 13.51
C VAL A 9 -5.75 10.47 14.18
N ASP A 10 -6.69 9.55 14.45
CA ASP A 10 -6.41 8.27 15.14
C ASP A 10 -6.05 7.13 14.18
N GLY A 11 -6.00 7.40 12.87
CA GLY A 11 -5.64 6.39 11.89
C GLY A 11 -5.57 6.90 10.46
N LEU A 12 -4.86 6.13 9.63
CA LEU A 12 -4.70 6.40 8.21
C LEU A 12 -5.26 5.24 7.38
N ARG A 13 -6.18 5.57 6.49
CA ARG A 13 -6.54 4.71 5.36
C ARG A 13 -5.72 5.16 4.15
N MET A 14 -4.79 4.33 3.72
CA MET A 14 -3.84 4.64 2.66
C MET A 14 -4.37 4.16 1.32
N ASN A 15 -4.68 5.11 0.43
CA ASN A 15 -5.28 4.87 -0.87
C ASN A 15 -4.32 4.17 -1.82
N VAL A 16 -4.76 3.06 -2.44
CA VAL A 16 -4.00 2.18 -3.35
C VAL A 16 -2.50 2.07 -3.00
N ILE A 17 -2.21 1.86 -1.71
CA ILE A 17 -0.86 2.03 -1.17
C ILE A 17 0.14 1.04 -1.78
N ASN A 18 -0.35 -0.12 -2.23
CA ASN A 18 0.47 -1.12 -2.87
C ASN A 18 0.95 -0.73 -4.29
N PHE A 19 0.50 0.40 -4.84
CA PHE A 19 0.91 0.89 -6.15
C PHE A 19 2.10 1.85 -6.10
N ILE A 20 2.62 2.19 -4.92
CA ILE A 20 3.64 3.24 -4.78
C ILE A 20 5.00 2.87 -5.40
N SER A 21 5.33 1.57 -5.44
CA SER A 21 6.59 1.07 -6.01
C SER A 21 6.41 0.64 -7.47
N LYS A 22 7.28 1.12 -8.37
CA LYS A 22 7.24 0.82 -9.81
C LYS A 22 8.48 0.02 -10.20
N ALA A 23 8.33 -0.86 -11.19
CA ALA A 23 9.44 -1.57 -11.80
C ALA A 23 10.41 -0.56 -12.44
N PRO A 24 11.71 -0.64 -12.14
CA PRO A 24 12.70 0.20 -12.80
C PRO A 24 12.64 0.03 -14.32
N ARG A 25 12.87 1.12 -15.06
CA ARG A 25 12.88 1.19 -16.54
C ARG A 25 11.53 1.09 -17.24
N TYR A 26 10.42 1.04 -16.50
CA TYR A 26 9.05 1.12 -17.07
C TYR A 26 8.85 0.19 -18.29
N PRO A 27 9.02 -1.14 -18.11
CA PRO A 27 8.86 -2.09 -19.21
C PRO A 27 7.45 -2.05 -19.80
N GLU A 28 7.36 -2.34 -21.09
CA GLU A 28 6.08 -2.38 -21.82
C GLU A 28 5.20 -3.53 -21.30
N GLY A 29 3.91 -3.24 -21.12
CA GLY A 29 2.90 -4.20 -20.71
C GLY A 29 2.52 -5.16 -21.82
N LYS A 30 1.73 -6.18 -21.47
CA LYS A 30 1.05 -7.00 -22.49
C LYS A 30 -0.23 -6.31 -22.93
N ILE A 31 -0.44 -6.19 -24.24
CA ILE A 31 -1.73 -5.81 -24.81
C ILE A 31 -2.61 -7.06 -24.86
N TYR A 32 -3.85 -6.94 -24.36
CA TYR A 32 -4.83 -8.03 -24.41
C TYR A 32 -5.94 -7.68 -25.40
N GLY A 33 -6.23 -8.60 -26.33
CA GLY A 33 -7.25 -8.39 -27.36
C GLY A 33 -6.92 -7.17 -28.25
N ASN A 34 -7.93 -6.34 -28.49
CA ASN A 34 -7.82 -5.10 -29.28
C ASN A 34 -7.67 -3.84 -28.40
N ALA A 35 -7.16 -3.99 -27.17
CA ALA A 35 -6.99 -2.86 -26.26
C ALA A 35 -5.98 -1.84 -26.82
N GLU A 36 -6.28 -0.55 -26.63
CA GLU A 36 -5.40 0.56 -27.04
C GLU A 36 -4.14 0.65 -26.17
N TYR A 37 -4.26 0.29 -24.88
CA TYR A 37 -3.18 0.37 -23.91
C TYR A 37 -2.78 -1.01 -23.39
N SER A 38 -1.50 -1.15 -23.06
CA SER A 38 -0.96 -2.36 -22.47
C SER A 38 -1.25 -2.44 -20.97
N ASN A 39 -1.29 -3.66 -20.42
CA ASN A 39 -1.47 -3.88 -18.99
C ASN A 39 -0.17 -3.63 -18.24
N GLY A 40 -0.12 -2.53 -17.49
CA GLY A 40 1.00 -2.18 -16.61
C GLY A 40 0.97 -2.84 -15.23
N SER A 41 -0.12 -3.52 -14.84
CA SER A 41 -0.28 -4.02 -13.46
C SER A 41 0.89 -4.88 -12.93
N PRO A 42 1.54 -5.75 -13.74
CA PRO A 42 2.69 -6.53 -13.27
C PRO A 42 3.91 -5.69 -12.85
N TYR A 43 3.91 -4.38 -13.16
CA TYR A 43 5.05 -3.50 -12.96
C TYR A 43 4.80 -2.41 -11.93
N PHE A 44 3.62 -2.33 -11.32
CA PHE A 44 3.35 -1.37 -10.24
C PHE A 44 2.55 -1.94 -9.08
N VAL A 45 1.78 -3.02 -9.27
CA VAL A 45 1.07 -3.68 -8.18
C VAL A 45 2.06 -4.46 -7.34
N ASN A 46 2.12 -4.18 -6.04
CA ASN A 46 3.07 -4.79 -5.09
C ASN A 46 4.53 -4.69 -5.60
N GLY A 47 4.90 -3.52 -6.13
CA GLY A 47 6.20 -3.32 -6.77
C GLY A 47 7.41 -3.59 -5.87
N PRO A 48 8.62 -3.64 -6.46
CA PRO A 48 9.81 -4.26 -5.86
C PRO A 48 10.26 -3.67 -4.52
N HIS A 49 9.89 -2.42 -4.23
CA HIS A 49 10.27 -1.69 -3.02
C HIS A 49 9.07 -1.32 -2.13
N VAL A 50 7.88 -1.88 -2.39
CA VAL A 50 6.68 -1.51 -1.64
C VAL A 50 6.85 -1.75 -0.13
N HIS A 51 7.44 -2.90 0.24
CA HIS A 51 7.67 -3.25 1.63
C HIS A 51 8.79 -2.40 2.27
N ASP A 52 9.86 -2.10 1.52
CA ASP A 52 10.93 -1.20 1.99
C ASP A 52 10.36 0.17 2.34
N TYR A 53 9.52 0.74 1.46
CA TYR A 53 8.89 2.04 1.67
C TYR A 53 7.90 2.05 2.84
N LEU A 54 7.16 0.97 3.05
CA LEU A 54 6.25 0.87 4.18
C LEU A 54 6.99 0.75 5.51
N GLN A 55 8.09 0.00 5.54
CA GLN A 55 8.95 -0.08 6.72
C GLN A 55 9.63 1.26 7.01
N GLU A 56 10.08 1.97 5.98
CA GLU A 56 10.60 3.34 6.11
C GLU A 56 9.52 4.29 6.65
N MET A 57 8.31 4.27 6.08
CA MET A 57 7.19 5.09 6.54
C MET A 57 6.82 4.79 8.01
N ASN A 58 6.84 3.51 8.39
CA ASN A 58 6.61 3.10 9.77
C ASN A 58 7.71 3.64 10.70
N GLU A 59 8.97 3.48 10.32
CA GLU A 59 10.13 3.93 11.09
C GLU A 59 10.16 5.46 11.26
N GLN A 60 9.89 6.21 10.20
CA GLN A 60 10.03 7.66 10.20
C GLN A 60 8.79 8.38 10.76
N VAL A 61 7.61 7.76 10.67
CA VAL A 61 6.34 8.42 10.98
C VAL A 61 5.45 7.56 11.85
N LEU A 62 4.94 6.43 11.34
CA LEU A 62 3.76 5.78 11.91
C LEU A 62 3.99 5.27 13.34
N ARG A 63 5.18 4.71 13.64
CA ARG A 63 5.49 4.13 14.96
C ARG A 63 5.53 5.16 16.09
N HIS A 64 5.56 6.45 15.78
CA HIS A 64 5.64 7.53 16.76
C HIS A 64 4.26 7.95 17.28
N TYR A 65 3.20 7.38 16.74
CA TYR A 65 1.82 7.69 17.09
C TYR A 65 1.05 6.43 17.45
N ASN A 66 0.11 6.55 18.40
CA ASN A 66 -0.83 5.49 18.71
C ASN A 66 -2.02 5.57 17.74
N ILE A 67 -1.82 5.08 16.52
CA ILE A 67 -2.78 5.14 15.42
C ILE A 67 -2.99 3.76 14.78
N VAL A 68 -4.11 3.60 14.07
CA VAL A 68 -4.37 2.41 13.23
C VAL A 68 -4.07 2.73 11.76
N THR A 69 -3.45 1.79 11.05
CA THR A 69 -3.06 1.93 9.65
C THR A 69 -3.71 0.86 8.80
N MET A 70 -4.40 1.29 7.74
CA MET A 70 -5.14 0.41 6.82
C MET A 70 -4.72 0.69 5.38
N GLY A 71 -4.21 -0.34 4.69
CA GLY A 71 -3.87 -0.26 3.27
C GLY A 71 -5.04 -0.69 2.37
N GLU A 72 -5.40 0.15 1.40
CA GLU A 72 -6.16 -0.30 0.22
C GLU A 72 -5.21 -0.99 -0.75
N CYS A 73 -5.41 -2.29 -1.00
CA CYS A 73 -4.48 -3.07 -1.83
C CYS A 73 -5.20 -3.87 -2.93
N PRO A 74 -5.54 -3.24 -4.08
CA PRO A 74 -6.09 -3.96 -5.22
C PRO A 74 -5.09 -4.99 -5.76
N GLY A 75 -5.59 -6.17 -6.09
CA GLY A 75 -4.78 -7.27 -6.64
C GLY A 75 -3.88 -7.98 -5.62
N ALA A 76 -3.88 -7.59 -4.34
CA ALA A 76 -3.18 -8.31 -3.29
C ALA A 76 -3.89 -9.62 -2.95
N ASN A 77 -3.14 -10.72 -2.94
CA ASN A 77 -3.60 -12.04 -2.53
C ASN A 77 -3.33 -12.28 -1.02
N ILE A 78 -3.61 -13.50 -0.54
CA ILE A 78 -3.43 -13.88 0.88
C ILE A 78 -1.96 -13.78 1.34
N ILE A 79 -0.99 -14.12 0.48
CA ILE A 79 0.43 -14.02 0.79
C ILE A 79 0.82 -12.55 0.94
N ASP A 80 0.38 -11.69 0.01
CA ASP A 80 0.60 -10.25 0.09
C ASP A 80 -0.04 -9.70 1.37
N ALA A 81 -1.28 -10.07 1.67
CA ALA A 81 -1.99 -9.65 2.88
C ALA A 81 -1.21 -9.99 4.15
N HIS A 82 -0.61 -11.17 4.21
CA HIS A 82 0.26 -11.55 5.32
C HIS A 82 1.51 -10.67 5.38
N LEU A 83 2.17 -10.40 4.25
CA LEU A 83 3.37 -9.56 4.24
C LEU A 83 3.07 -8.11 4.67
N PHE A 84 1.97 -7.52 4.22
CA PHE A 84 1.58 -6.15 4.58
C PHE A 84 1.14 -6.00 6.04
N SER A 85 0.50 -7.03 6.64
CA SER A 85 -0.13 -6.92 7.97
C SER A 85 0.52 -7.75 9.08
N CYS A 86 1.59 -8.48 8.79
CA CYS A 86 2.36 -9.22 9.78
C CYS A 86 3.04 -8.26 10.77
N THR A 87 2.69 -8.37 12.04
CA THR A 87 3.19 -7.46 13.10
C THR A 87 4.70 -7.46 13.24
N GLN A 88 5.37 -8.59 12.94
CA GLN A 88 6.83 -8.69 12.96
C GLN A 88 7.51 -7.84 11.87
N ARG A 89 6.81 -7.56 10.76
CA ARG A 89 7.34 -6.78 9.64
C ARG A 89 7.22 -5.28 9.82
N LYS A 90 6.39 -4.82 10.76
CA LYS A 90 6.20 -3.40 11.12
C LYS A 90 5.84 -2.53 9.90
N GLU A 91 4.87 -2.99 9.11
CA GLU A 91 4.37 -2.27 7.93
C GLU A 91 3.02 -1.61 8.25
N LEU A 92 1.90 -2.31 8.02
CA LEU A 92 0.54 -1.83 8.29
C LEU A 92 -0.17 -2.74 9.30
N ASP A 93 -1.23 -2.25 9.95
CA ASP A 93 -2.03 -3.07 10.87
C ASP A 93 -2.99 -4.01 10.12
N MET A 94 -3.51 -3.55 8.99
CA MET A 94 -4.42 -4.32 8.15
C MET A 94 -4.42 -3.83 6.70
N ILE A 95 -4.96 -4.66 5.81
CA ILE A 95 -5.31 -4.27 4.45
C ILE A 95 -6.74 -4.67 4.13
N PHE A 96 -7.34 -4.05 3.12
CA PHE A 96 -8.52 -4.60 2.47
C PHE A 96 -8.25 -4.87 0.98
N THR A 97 -8.85 -5.95 0.51
CA THR A 97 -8.69 -6.49 -0.84
C THR A 97 -10.01 -6.39 -1.61
N PHE A 98 -9.95 -6.67 -2.90
CA PHE A 98 -11.09 -6.50 -3.82
C PHE A 98 -11.60 -7.81 -4.40
N GLU A 99 -11.10 -8.97 -3.97
CA GLU A 99 -11.48 -10.27 -4.56
C GLU A 99 -12.98 -10.59 -4.46
N HIS A 100 -13.68 -10.00 -3.50
CA HIS A 100 -15.13 -10.17 -3.28
C HIS A 100 -15.99 -9.06 -3.91
N MET A 101 -15.35 -8.05 -4.53
CA MET A 101 -16.03 -6.94 -5.18
C MET A 101 -16.28 -7.32 -6.64
N SER A 102 -17.52 -7.71 -6.95
CA SER A 102 -17.99 -8.12 -8.27
C SER A 102 -19.25 -7.38 -8.67
#